data_AF-A0A1W1UAM5-F1
#
_entry.id   AF-A0A1W1UAM5-F1
#
_cell.length_a   1.000
_cell.length_b   1.000
_cell.length_c   1.000
_cell.angle_alpha   90.00
_cell.angle_beta   90.00
_cell.angle_gamma   90.00
#
_symmetry.space_group_name_H-M   'P 1'
#
loop_
_entity.id
_entity.type
_entity.pdbx_description
1 polymer ?
#
loop_
_entity_poly.entity_id
_entity_poly.type
_entity_poly.pdbx_seq_one_letter_code
_entity_poly.pdbx_strand_id
1 'polypeptide(L)'
;MTPPDWFLQLLGGAAILALLMMLRPFVRIRRPVVRRHPAPPLLPRTDEMEQRWRTHVQRVMRPGALHVAFNRQSVSMGDDAVEHWRLLIFDGDLPLSTLLERPIHNVLASIQGGQATWLLQVYESLEEPVHQGDTTPARPGRVRVTDVAVVAQQWSAPHLLCPDFPISRIATGTLYARYLAQQDPGEVIAAYRPESSPREEVSYTSYTYTPGAVPPEKRTMIRLPPLR
;
A
#
# COMPACT_ATOMS: atom_id res chain seq x y z
N MET A 1 -28.61 -56.36 -2.79
CA MET A 1 -27.70 -55.73 -3.77
C MET A 1 -27.68 -54.24 -3.47
N THR A 2 -26.56 -53.70 -3.01
CA THR A 2 -26.38 -52.26 -2.79
C THR A 2 -26.08 -51.58 -4.12
N PRO A 3 -26.70 -50.44 -4.44
CA PRO A 3 -26.39 -49.71 -5.66
C PRO A 3 -24.94 -49.21 -5.62
N PRO A 4 -24.25 -49.17 -6.77
CA PRO A 4 -22.87 -48.69 -6.86
C PRO A 4 -22.78 -47.17 -6.63
N ASP A 5 -21.70 -46.71 -6.01
CA ASP A 5 -21.52 -45.32 -5.54
C ASP A 5 -21.68 -44.23 -6.61
N TRP A 6 -21.38 -44.55 -7.88
CA TRP A 6 -21.56 -43.63 -9.00
C TRP A 6 -23.04 -43.24 -9.22
N PHE A 7 -23.97 -44.11 -8.84
CA PHE A 7 -25.42 -43.86 -8.95
C PHE A 7 -25.88 -42.80 -7.94
N LEU A 8 -25.32 -42.79 -6.72
CA LEU A 8 -25.62 -41.80 -5.70
C LEU A 8 -25.07 -40.41 -6.06
N GLN A 9 -23.90 -40.36 -6.70
CA GLN A 9 -23.32 -39.10 -7.19
C GLN A 9 -24.16 -38.47 -8.32
N LEU A 10 -24.67 -39.28 -9.24
CA LEU A 10 -25.57 -38.83 -10.31
C LEU A 10 -26.88 -38.27 -9.76
N LEU A 11 -27.48 -38.94 -8.76
CA LEU A 11 -28.67 -38.46 -8.06
C LEU A 11 -28.41 -37.14 -7.32
N GLY A 12 -27.28 -37.02 -6.63
CA GLY A 12 -26.89 -35.80 -5.92
C GLY A 12 -26.68 -34.60 -6.87
N GLY A 13 -25.98 -34.82 -7.99
CA GLY A 13 -25.75 -33.78 -9.01
C GLY A 13 -27.05 -33.31 -9.66
N ALA A 14 -27.94 -34.24 -10.02
CA ALA A 14 -29.24 -33.91 -10.60
C ALA A 14 -30.13 -33.12 -9.62
N ALA A 15 -30.11 -33.46 -8.32
CA ALA A 15 -30.87 -32.75 -7.30
C ALA A 15 -30.40 -31.29 -7.12
N ILE A 16 -29.09 -31.04 -7.13
CA ILE A 16 -28.52 -29.69 -7.02
C ILE A 16 -28.90 -28.84 -8.24
N LEU A 17 -28.82 -29.42 -9.44
CA LEU A 17 -29.18 -28.71 -10.68
C LEU A 17 -30.68 -28.35 -10.71
N ALA A 18 -31.54 -29.26 -10.28
CA ALA A 18 -32.98 -29.01 -10.16
C ALA A 18 -33.30 -27.92 -9.13
N LEU A 19 -32.59 -27.91 -7.99
CA LEU A 19 -32.73 -26.88 -6.96
C LEU A 19 -32.35 -25.48 -7.50
N LEU A 20 -31.23 -25.38 -8.22
CA LEU A 20 -30.78 -24.12 -8.83
C LEU A 20 -31.77 -23.61 -9.90
N MET A 21 -32.35 -24.52 -10.68
CA MET A 21 -33.40 -24.20 -11.66
C MET A 21 -34.68 -23.68 -10.99
N MET A 22 -35.10 -24.28 -9.87
CA MET A 22 -36.28 -23.81 -9.10
C MET A 22 -36.06 -22.48 -8.38
N LEU A 23 -34.82 -22.12 -8.04
CA LEU A 23 -34.50 -20.86 -7.36
C LEU A 23 -34.42 -19.65 -8.31
N ARG A 24 -34.23 -19.86 -9.63
CA ARG A 24 -34.17 -18.78 -10.63
C ARG A 24 -35.33 -17.78 -10.60
N PRO A 25 -36.62 -18.15 -10.48
CA PRO A 25 -37.73 -17.19 -10.46
C PRO A 25 -37.74 -16.29 -9.22
N PHE A 26 -37.11 -16.70 -8.11
CA PHE A 26 -37.02 -15.91 -6.87
C PHE A 26 -35.91 -14.87 -6.91
N VAL A 27 -34.93 -15.01 -7.82
CA VAL A 27 -33.91 -14.00 -8.10
C VAL A 27 -34.42 -12.98 -9.12
N ARG A 28 -35.62 -12.44 -8.90
CA ARG A 28 -36.03 -11.19 -9.56
C ARG A 28 -35.40 -10.03 -8.82
N ILE A 29 -34.19 -9.66 -9.23
CA ILE A 29 -33.52 -8.43 -8.84
C ILE A 29 -34.49 -7.28 -9.16
N ARG A 30 -35.16 -6.73 -8.14
CA ARG A 30 -35.95 -5.51 -8.27
C ARG A 30 -34.97 -4.43 -8.70
N ARG A 31 -34.97 -4.08 -9.99
CA ARG A 31 -34.23 -2.92 -10.48
C ARG A 31 -34.77 -1.70 -9.71
N PRO A 32 -33.92 -0.97 -8.97
CA PRO A 32 -34.38 0.24 -8.30
C PRO A 32 -34.94 1.18 -9.36
N VAL A 33 -36.16 1.65 -9.14
CA VAL A 33 -36.75 2.73 -9.94
C VAL A 33 -35.91 3.96 -9.67
N VAL A 34 -34.98 4.25 -10.57
CA VAL A 34 -34.16 5.46 -10.54
C VAL A 34 -35.11 6.64 -10.80
N ARG A 35 -35.54 7.31 -9.73
CA ARG A 35 -36.11 8.66 -9.83
C ARG A 35 -35.06 9.53 -10.52
N ARG A 36 -35.32 9.91 -11.77
CA ARG A 36 -34.51 10.91 -12.47
C ARG A 36 -34.65 12.24 -11.71
N HIS A 37 -33.68 12.53 -10.85
CA HIS A 37 -33.46 13.92 -10.47
C HIS A 37 -33.07 14.70 -11.73
N PRO A 38 -33.61 15.92 -11.91
CA PRO A 38 -33.11 16.81 -12.96
C PRO A 38 -31.60 16.96 -12.75
N ALA A 39 -30.85 16.76 -13.84
CA ALA A 39 -29.40 16.89 -13.80
C ALA A 39 -29.05 18.28 -13.25
N PRO A 40 -28.17 18.39 -12.24
CA PRO A 40 -27.68 19.69 -11.83
C PRO A 40 -27.06 20.39 -13.04
N PRO A 41 -27.17 21.72 -13.12
CA PRO A 41 -26.59 22.48 -14.22
C PRO A 41 -25.11 22.11 -14.36
N LEU A 42 -24.69 21.85 -15.61
CA LEU A 42 -23.28 21.62 -15.95
C LEU A 42 -22.50 22.89 -15.63
N LEU A 43 -21.88 22.93 -14.45
CA LEU A 43 -20.84 23.92 -14.17
C LEU A 43 -19.69 23.70 -15.18
N PRO A 44 -19.03 24.78 -15.63
CA PRO A 44 -17.88 24.67 -16.53
C PRO A 44 -16.82 23.78 -15.88
N ARG A 45 -16.60 22.62 -16.51
CA ARG A 45 -15.84 21.49 -15.97
C ARG A 45 -14.34 21.79 -15.76
N THR A 46 -13.86 22.96 -16.17
CA THR A 46 -12.47 23.42 -16.09
C THR A 46 -12.14 24.12 -14.77
N ASP A 47 -13.03 24.96 -14.25
CA ASP A 47 -12.72 25.81 -13.08
C ASP A 47 -12.72 25.01 -11.77
N GLU A 48 -13.64 24.07 -11.62
CA GLU A 48 -13.66 23.18 -10.45
C GLU A 48 -12.45 22.24 -10.42
N MET A 49 -12.03 21.72 -11.57
CA MET A 49 -10.86 20.85 -11.66
C MET A 49 -9.59 21.62 -11.29
N GLU A 50 -9.44 22.82 -11.83
CA GLU A 50 -8.31 23.71 -11.54
C GLU A 50 -8.30 24.10 -10.05
N GLN A 51 -9.46 24.40 -9.46
CA GLN A 51 -9.56 24.71 -8.04
C GLN A 51 -9.22 23.51 -7.15
N ARG A 52 -9.66 22.30 -7.51
CA ARG A 52 -9.29 21.05 -6.83
C ARG A 52 -7.79 20.80 -6.92
N TRP A 53 -7.20 21.01 -8.10
CA TRP A 53 -5.76 20.89 -8.34
C TRP A 53 -4.96 21.87 -7.47
N ARG A 54 -5.29 23.17 -7.50
CA ARG A 54 -4.62 24.18 -6.67
C ARG A 54 -4.72 23.87 -5.18
N THR A 55 -5.91 23.45 -4.74
CA THR A 55 -6.14 23.04 -3.35
C THR A 55 -5.29 21.84 -2.98
N HIS A 56 -5.15 20.85 -3.86
CA HIS A 56 -4.26 19.70 -3.68
C HIS A 56 -2.80 20.13 -3.59
N VAL A 57 -2.30 20.92 -4.54
CA VAL A 57 -0.92 21.43 -4.57
C VAL A 57 -0.58 22.18 -3.29
N GLN A 58 -1.41 23.14 -2.87
CA GLN A 58 -1.18 23.91 -1.65
C GLN A 58 -1.10 23.01 -0.40
N ARG A 59 -1.88 21.93 -0.37
CA ARG A 59 -1.90 20.98 0.74
C ARG A 59 -0.68 20.08 0.77
N VAL A 60 -0.27 19.52 -0.38
CA VAL A 60 0.88 18.59 -0.47
C VAL A 60 2.24 19.30 -0.47
N MET A 61 2.24 20.63 -0.61
CA MET A 61 3.44 21.48 -0.56
C MET A 61 3.52 22.32 0.72
N ARG A 62 2.66 22.05 1.71
CA ARG A 62 2.61 22.86 2.93
C ARG A 62 3.94 22.77 3.70
N PRO A 63 4.51 23.91 4.13
CA PRO A 63 5.69 23.90 5.01
C PRO A 63 5.40 23.14 6.30
N GLY A 64 6.34 22.28 6.72
CA GLY A 64 6.26 21.53 7.97
C GLY A 64 5.46 20.22 7.90
N ALA A 65 4.90 19.86 6.74
CA ALA A 65 4.31 18.54 6.58
C ALA A 65 5.40 17.46 6.58
N LEU A 66 5.15 16.34 7.28
CA LEU A 66 6.07 15.21 7.30
C LEU A 66 5.83 14.35 6.06
N HIS A 67 6.91 13.96 5.39
CA HIS A 67 6.85 13.14 4.19
C HIS A 67 7.43 11.76 4.47
N VAL A 68 6.69 10.72 4.09
CA VAL A 68 7.20 9.35 4.04
C VAL A 68 7.19 8.92 2.59
N ALA A 69 8.38 8.72 2.03
CA ALA A 69 8.56 8.34 0.65
C ALA A 69 8.64 6.82 0.51
N PHE A 70 8.04 6.31 -0.56
CA PHE A 70 8.19 4.95 -1.08
C PHE A 70 8.70 5.05 -2.50
N ASN A 71 9.78 4.34 -2.81
CA ASN A 71 10.32 4.26 -4.17
C ASN A 71 9.75 3.03 -4.92
N ARG A 72 10.05 2.92 -6.22
CA ARG A 72 9.61 1.79 -7.06
C ARG A 72 10.07 0.42 -6.52
N GLN A 73 11.26 0.36 -5.93
CA GLN A 73 11.84 -0.90 -5.47
C GLN A 73 11.08 -1.44 -4.24
N SER A 74 10.50 -0.56 -3.43
CA SER A 74 9.52 -0.93 -2.40
C SER A 74 8.30 -1.54 -3.10
N VAL A 75 8.05 -2.84 -2.91
CA VAL A 75 6.98 -3.61 -3.57
C VAL A 75 5.60 -3.14 -3.09
N SER A 76 5.20 -2.02 -3.66
CA SER A 76 3.92 -1.36 -3.57
C SER A 76 3.32 -1.16 -4.98
N MET A 77 4.05 -1.48 -6.05
CA MET A 77 3.82 -0.86 -7.37
C MET A 77 3.76 -1.79 -8.57
N GLY A 78 3.29 -3.02 -8.40
CA GLY A 78 2.99 -3.90 -9.54
C GLY A 78 4.18 -4.10 -10.51
N ASP A 79 3.91 -4.62 -11.69
CA ASP A 79 4.89 -4.81 -12.77
C ASP A 79 5.07 -3.50 -13.60
N ASP A 80 4.94 -2.35 -12.95
CA ASP A 80 4.94 -1.07 -13.66
C ASP A 80 6.40 -0.71 -14.01
N ALA A 81 6.70 -0.65 -15.32
CA ALA A 81 8.04 -0.39 -15.84
C ALA A 81 8.57 1.04 -15.56
N VAL A 82 7.68 1.97 -15.18
CA VAL A 82 8.00 3.39 -15.03
C VAL A 82 8.38 3.71 -13.58
N GLU A 83 9.55 4.35 -13.40
CA GLU A 83 9.97 4.86 -12.10
C GLU A 83 9.00 5.93 -11.58
N HIS A 84 8.48 5.70 -10.38
CA HIS A 84 7.66 6.67 -9.69
C HIS A 84 7.80 6.51 -8.18
N TRP A 85 7.57 7.61 -7.49
CA TRP A 85 7.54 7.67 -6.04
C TRP A 85 6.09 7.79 -5.59
N ARG A 86 5.79 7.21 -4.43
CA ARG A 86 4.60 7.58 -3.66
C ARG A 86 5.03 8.26 -2.39
N LEU A 87 4.36 9.36 -2.12
CA LEU A 87 4.56 10.13 -0.91
C LEU A 87 3.30 10.06 -0.06
N LEU A 88 3.48 9.75 1.21
CA LEU A 88 2.48 9.98 2.24
C LEU A 88 2.85 11.24 3.01
N ILE A 89 1.87 12.10 3.20
CA ILE A 89 2.04 13.43 3.79
C ILE A 89 1.20 13.50 5.05
N PHE A 90 1.82 13.92 6.16
CA PHE A 90 1.20 14.01 7.48
C PHE A 90 1.23 15.44 8.01
N ASP A 91 0.11 15.87 8.60
CA ASP A 91 -0.06 17.20 9.23
C ASP A 91 0.51 17.25 10.66
N GLY A 92 0.97 16.13 11.21
CA GLY A 92 1.50 16.04 12.57
C GLY A 92 2.40 14.83 12.77
N ASP A 93 3.18 14.87 13.85
CA ASP A 93 4.13 13.82 14.20
C ASP A 93 3.43 12.69 14.97
N LEU A 94 2.90 11.74 14.19
CA LEU A 94 2.12 10.62 14.70
C LEU A 94 3.02 9.40 14.92
N PRO A 95 2.62 8.43 15.76
CA PRO A 95 3.32 7.17 15.88
C PRO A 95 3.35 6.41 14.55
N LEU A 96 4.43 5.67 14.29
CA LEU A 96 4.60 4.84 13.10
C LEU A 96 3.46 3.84 12.95
N SER A 97 2.98 3.25 14.05
CA SER A 97 1.84 2.33 14.04
C SER A 97 0.61 2.91 13.32
N THR A 98 0.29 4.19 13.56
CA THR A 98 -0.87 4.86 12.96
C THR A 98 -0.74 4.98 11.44
N LEU A 99 0.48 5.18 10.93
CA LEU A 99 0.77 5.14 9.50
C LEU A 99 0.56 3.73 8.92
N LEU A 100 0.98 2.72 9.67
CA LEU A 100 1.01 1.32 9.27
C LEU A 100 -0.32 0.56 9.40
N GLU A 101 -1.38 1.19 9.93
CA GLU A 101 -2.75 0.66 9.94
C GLU A 101 -3.43 0.81 8.55
N ARG A 102 -4.63 1.38 8.48
CA ARG A 102 -5.37 1.56 7.22
C ARG A 102 -4.62 2.37 6.15
N PRO A 103 -3.87 3.44 6.47
CA PRO A 103 -3.25 4.25 5.43
C PRO A 103 -2.25 3.53 4.54
N ILE A 104 -1.49 2.57 5.10
CA ILE A 104 -0.44 1.86 4.35
C ILE A 104 -1.02 1.05 3.19
N HIS A 105 -2.26 0.56 3.31
CA HIS A 105 -2.92 -0.18 2.24
C HIS A 105 -3.31 0.67 1.03
N ASN A 106 -3.23 2.01 1.12
CA ASN A 106 -3.38 2.88 -0.05
C ASN A 106 -2.11 2.93 -0.92
N VAL A 107 -0.98 2.49 -0.37
CA VAL A 107 0.29 2.39 -1.11
C VAL A 107 0.63 0.94 -1.42
N LEU A 108 0.39 -0.01 -0.52
CA LEU A 108 0.69 -1.42 -0.78
C LEU A 108 -0.18 -1.98 -1.91
N ALA A 109 0.40 -2.89 -2.70
CA ALA A 109 -0.34 -3.58 -3.75
C ALA A 109 -1.44 -4.45 -3.13
N SER A 110 -2.65 -4.42 -3.68
CA SER A 110 -3.70 -5.37 -3.29
C SER A 110 -3.55 -6.64 -4.11
N ILE A 111 -3.23 -7.76 -3.46
CA ILE A 111 -3.05 -9.05 -4.13
C ILE A 111 -4.33 -9.87 -4.04
N GLN A 112 -4.67 -10.57 -5.13
CA GLN A 112 -5.83 -11.47 -5.16
C GLN A 112 -5.71 -12.56 -4.08
N GLY A 113 -6.82 -12.82 -3.38
CA GLY A 113 -6.86 -13.74 -2.24
C GLY A 113 -6.65 -13.05 -0.88
N GLY A 114 -6.12 -11.81 -0.87
CA GLY A 114 -6.04 -11.01 0.35
C GLY A 114 -5.08 -11.54 1.42
N GLN A 115 -4.13 -12.39 1.03
CA GLN A 115 -3.15 -13.03 1.93
C GLN A 115 -1.73 -12.49 1.76
N ALA A 116 -1.57 -11.30 1.19
CA ALA A 116 -0.24 -10.74 0.99
C ALA A 116 0.38 -10.26 2.30
N THR A 117 1.67 -10.55 2.45
CA THR A 117 2.47 -10.17 3.62
C THR A 117 3.66 -9.30 3.18
N TRP A 118 3.94 -8.25 3.95
CA TRP A 118 5.04 -7.33 3.72
C TRP A 118 5.88 -7.15 4.99
N LEU A 119 7.19 -7.07 4.79
CA LEU A 119 8.14 -6.58 5.79
C LEU A 119 8.42 -5.10 5.50
N LEU A 120 8.12 -4.24 6.45
CA LEU A 120 8.34 -2.81 6.36
C LEU A 120 9.72 -2.49 6.94
N GLN A 121 10.50 -1.72 6.19
CA GLN A 121 11.90 -1.44 6.47
C GLN A 121 12.17 0.05 6.28
N VAL A 122 12.89 0.66 7.20
CA VAL A 122 13.38 2.04 7.06
C VAL A 122 14.78 1.99 6.46
N TYR A 123 14.95 2.68 5.35
CA TYR A 123 16.22 2.89 4.67
C TYR A 123 16.73 4.30 5.00
N GLU A 124 17.81 4.38 5.75
CA GLU A 124 18.50 5.64 6.07
C GLU A 124 19.79 5.72 5.25
N SER A 125 19.95 6.77 4.45
CA SER A 125 21.17 6.95 3.65
C SER A 125 22.36 7.29 4.56
N LEU A 126 23.43 6.50 4.48
CA LEU A 126 24.70 6.75 5.15
C LEU A 126 25.71 7.39 4.18
N GLU A 127 25.74 6.91 2.95
CA GLU A 127 26.53 7.46 1.85
C GLU A 127 25.71 7.40 0.56
N GLU A 128 25.63 8.51 -0.17
CA GLU A 128 24.95 8.54 -1.47
C GLU A 128 25.78 7.85 -2.57
N PRO A 129 25.14 7.14 -3.51
CA PRO A 129 25.82 6.60 -4.68
C PRO A 129 26.34 7.74 -5.56
N VAL A 130 27.59 7.63 -6.00
CA VAL A 130 28.23 8.61 -6.88
C VAL A 130 28.05 8.17 -8.32
N HIS A 131 27.40 8.99 -9.13
CA HIS A 131 27.17 8.71 -10.55
C HIS A 131 28.25 9.42 -11.38
N GLN A 132 28.95 8.68 -12.24
CA GLN A 132 29.78 9.24 -13.31
C GLN A 132 29.16 8.82 -14.64
N GLY A 133 28.42 9.70 -15.29
CA GLY A 133 27.63 9.37 -16.48
C GLY A 133 26.25 8.79 -16.14
N ASP A 134 25.58 8.23 -17.15
CA ASP A 134 24.11 8.24 -17.20
C ASP A 134 23.38 7.03 -16.62
N THR A 135 24.04 5.89 -16.33
CA THR A 135 23.26 4.66 -16.03
C THR A 135 23.79 3.76 -14.92
N THR A 136 25.05 3.87 -14.51
CA THR A 136 25.61 3.03 -13.44
C THR A 136 26.41 3.90 -12.48
N PRO A 137 26.15 3.84 -11.16
CA PRO A 137 26.93 4.63 -10.23
C PRO A 137 28.36 4.10 -10.21
N ALA A 138 29.31 5.03 -10.34
CA ALA A 138 30.75 4.76 -10.27
C ALA A 138 31.17 4.24 -8.89
N ARG A 139 30.41 4.60 -7.85
CA ARG A 139 30.55 4.07 -6.51
C ARG A 139 29.17 3.83 -5.91
N PRO A 140 28.86 2.63 -5.41
CA PRO A 140 27.61 2.41 -4.71
C PRO A 140 27.59 3.19 -3.39
N GLY A 141 26.39 3.60 -3.00
CA GLY A 141 26.12 4.17 -1.70
C GLY A 141 26.01 3.11 -0.62
N ARG A 142 25.80 3.57 0.61
CA ARG A 142 25.54 2.73 1.79
C ARG A 142 24.27 3.20 2.46
N VAL A 143 23.46 2.23 2.87
CA VAL A 143 22.22 2.49 3.61
C VAL A 143 22.18 1.68 4.88
N ARG A 144 21.63 2.25 5.93
CA ARG A 144 21.21 1.50 7.11
C ARG A 144 19.77 1.06 6.90
N VAL A 145 19.54 -0.24 7.04
CA VAL A 145 18.22 -0.86 6.93
C VAL A 145 17.77 -1.33 8.29
N THR A 146 16.61 -0.86 8.72
CA THR A 146 15.97 -1.26 9.98
C THR A 146 14.61 -1.86 9.68
N ASP A 147 14.40 -3.11 10.07
CA ASP A 147 13.08 -3.75 9.97
C ASP A 147 12.17 -3.20 11.08
N VAL A 148 11.01 -2.67 10.72
CA VAL A 148 10.15 -1.94 11.68
C VAL A 148 8.82 -2.62 11.95
N ALA A 149 8.25 -3.32 10.98
CA ALA A 149 6.95 -3.98 11.14
C ALA A 149 6.71 -5.08 10.10
N VAL A 150 5.83 -6.01 10.44
CA VAL A 150 5.15 -6.89 9.50
C VAL A 150 3.73 -6.37 9.30
N VAL A 151 3.32 -6.24 8.04
CA VAL A 151 1.96 -5.87 7.63
C VAL A 151 1.39 -7.01 6.80
N ALA A 152 0.14 -7.37 7.04
CA ALA A 152 -0.57 -8.35 6.23
C ALA A 152 -1.89 -7.77 5.73
N GLN A 153 -2.28 -8.09 4.50
CA GLN A 153 -3.47 -7.53 3.86
C GLN A 153 -4.76 -7.86 4.60
N GLN A 154 -4.79 -9.02 5.26
CA GLN A 154 -5.90 -9.53 6.06
C GLN A 154 -5.94 -8.98 7.51
N TRP A 155 -4.92 -8.23 7.94
CA TRP A 155 -4.86 -7.71 9.31
C TRP A 155 -5.45 -6.30 9.41
N SER A 156 -6.05 -6.01 10.56
CA SER A 156 -6.55 -4.66 10.87
C SER A 156 -5.48 -3.73 11.43
N ALA A 157 -4.36 -4.28 11.91
CA ALA A 157 -3.26 -3.56 12.52
C ALA A 157 -1.92 -4.25 12.19
N PRO A 158 -0.81 -3.50 12.10
CA PRO A 158 0.52 -4.04 11.88
C PRO A 158 1.04 -4.79 13.12
N HIS A 159 2.03 -5.66 12.93
CA HIS A 159 2.85 -6.16 14.02
C HIS A 159 4.19 -5.43 14.03
N LEU A 160 4.44 -4.62 15.06
CA LEU A 160 5.69 -3.87 15.17
C LEU A 160 6.84 -4.79 15.62
N LEU A 161 7.99 -4.65 14.97
CA LEU A 161 9.22 -5.39 15.27
C LEU A 161 10.17 -4.60 16.18
N CYS A 162 9.87 -3.33 16.40
CA CYS A 162 10.61 -2.42 17.26
C CYS A 162 9.64 -1.55 18.09
N PRO A 163 10.09 -0.87 19.15
CA PRO A 163 9.27 0.10 19.87
C PRO A 163 8.71 1.14 18.91
N ASP A 164 7.44 1.49 19.08
CA ASP A 164 6.78 2.51 18.27
C ASP A 164 7.50 3.85 18.41
N PHE A 165 7.57 4.62 17.34
CA PHE A 165 8.31 5.88 17.29
C PHE A 165 7.62 6.89 16.37
N PRO A 166 7.85 8.19 16.57
CA PRO A 166 7.26 9.24 15.74
C PRO A 166 7.70 9.18 14.27
N ILE A 167 6.79 9.44 13.33
CA ILE A 167 7.05 9.48 11.88
C ILE A 167 8.15 10.50 11.53
N SER A 168 8.34 11.57 12.32
CA SER A 168 9.43 12.53 12.12
C SER A 168 10.81 11.86 12.11
N ARG A 169 10.98 10.73 12.81
CA ARG A 169 12.23 9.95 12.82
C ARG A 169 12.55 9.33 11.47
N ILE A 170 11.55 9.06 10.63
CA ILE A 170 11.73 8.48 9.30
C ILE A 170 11.60 9.52 8.18
N ALA A 171 11.34 10.79 8.50
CA ALA A 171 11.13 11.85 7.52
C ALA A 171 12.38 12.12 6.66
N THR A 172 13.57 11.74 7.14
CA THR A 172 14.84 11.80 6.38
C THR A 172 15.18 10.50 5.66
N GLY A 173 14.42 9.43 5.91
CA GLY A 173 14.61 8.11 5.30
C GLY A 173 13.56 7.78 4.25
N THR A 174 13.70 6.59 3.65
CA THR A 174 12.69 6.00 2.77
C THR A 174 12.08 4.79 3.46
N LEU A 175 10.75 4.67 3.43
CA LEU A 175 10.07 3.47 3.91
C LEU A 175 9.95 2.48 2.74
N TYR A 176 10.36 1.24 2.99
CA TYR A 176 10.44 0.19 2.00
C TYR A 176 9.57 -0.99 2.42
N ALA A 177 8.66 -1.41 1.54
CA ALA A 177 7.81 -2.57 1.72
C ALA A 177 8.37 -3.75 0.92
N ARG A 178 9.03 -4.68 1.59
CA ARG A 178 9.48 -5.93 0.98
C ARG A 178 8.33 -6.92 0.94
N TYR A 179 7.86 -7.27 -0.26
CA TYR A 179 6.83 -8.29 -0.43
C TYR A 179 7.37 -9.68 -0.11
N LEU A 180 6.64 -10.41 0.75
CA LEU A 180 6.96 -11.76 1.19
C LEU A 180 5.97 -12.79 0.64
N ALA A 181 5.36 -12.51 -0.53
CA ALA A 181 4.36 -13.37 -1.14
C ALA A 181 3.13 -13.58 -0.22
N GLN A 182 2.51 -14.76 -0.32
CA GLN A 182 1.42 -15.21 0.56
C GLN A 182 1.95 -16.01 1.76
N GLN A 183 3.16 -15.69 2.24
CA GLN A 183 3.71 -16.33 3.42
C GLN A 183 2.85 -16.01 4.65
N ASP A 184 2.67 -16.98 5.54
CA ASP A 184 1.94 -16.78 6.78
C ASP A 184 2.64 -15.70 7.63
N PRO A 185 1.96 -14.61 7.98
CA PRO A 185 2.60 -13.53 8.72
C PRO A 185 2.98 -13.94 10.16
N GLY A 186 2.34 -14.96 10.74
CA GLY A 186 2.74 -15.53 12.02
C GLY A 186 4.11 -16.20 11.95
N GLU A 187 4.37 -16.98 10.90
CA GLU A 187 5.68 -17.56 10.63
C GLU A 187 6.75 -16.49 10.38
N VAL A 188 6.43 -15.42 9.65
CA VAL A 188 7.37 -14.30 9.43
C VAL A 188 7.79 -13.67 10.75
N ILE A 189 6.83 -13.43 11.66
CA ILE A 189 7.13 -12.90 13.00
C ILE A 189 7.94 -13.88 13.82
N ALA A 190 7.57 -15.17 13.84
CA ALA A 190 8.27 -16.19 14.61
C ALA A 190 9.72 -16.40 14.13
N ALA A 191 9.96 -16.23 12.83
CA ALA A 191 11.30 -16.28 12.24
C ALA A 191 12.11 -15.00 12.51
N TYR A 192 11.45 -13.88 12.81
CA TYR A 192 12.12 -12.61 13.08
C TYR A 192 12.93 -12.69 14.38
N ARG A 193 14.22 -12.36 14.28
CA ARG A 193 15.13 -12.28 15.42
C ARG A 193 15.27 -10.81 15.80
N PRO A 194 14.90 -10.37 17.02
CA PRO A 194 15.07 -8.98 17.46
C PRO A 194 16.53 -8.51 17.45
N GLU A 195 17.46 -9.45 17.51
CA GLU A 195 18.91 -9.23 17.41
C GLU A 195 19.36 -8.83 15.99
N SER A 196 18.44 -8.80 15.02
CA SER A 196 18.60 -8.21 13.68
C SER A 196 18.72 -6.70 13.80
N SER A 197 19.83 -6.26 14.39
CA SER A 197 20.22 -4.85 14.51
C SER A 197 20.14 -4.16 13.16
N PRO A 198 20.03 -2.81 13.13
CA PRO A 198 20.15 -2.06 11.89
C PRO A 198 21.37 -2.54 11.12
N ARG A 199 21.15 -2.97 9.88
CA ARG A 199 22.20 -3.57 9.03
C ARG A 199 22.61 -2.58 7.96
N GLU A 200 23.89 -2.57 7.61
CA GLU A 200 24.37 -1.79 6.47
C GLU A 200 24.23 -2.62 5.20
N GLU A 201 23.62 -2.04 4.17
CA GLU A 201 23.52 -2.62 2.84
C GLU A 201 24.18 -1.69 1.81
N VAL A 202 24.77 -2.30 0.79
CA VAL A 202 25.30 -1.59 -0.37
C VAL A 202 24.14 -1.29 -1.31
N SER A 203 24.03 -0.04 -1.76
CA SER A 203 22.97 0.37 -2.68
C SER A 203 23.51 1.07 -3.92
N TYR A 204 22.92 0.75 -5.06
CA TYR A 204 23.13 1.44 -6.32
C TYR A 204 22.03 2.48 -6.59
N THR A 205 20.96 2.47 -5.79
CA THR A 205 19.83 3.42 -5.85
C THR A 205 20.02 4.52 -4.81
N SER A 206 19.75 5.77 -5.17
CA SER A 206 19.60 6.83 -4.16
C SER A 206 18.26 6.65 -3.43
N TYR A 207 18.30 6.69 -2.10
CA TYR A 207 17.09 6.70 -1.25
C TYR A 207 16.84 8.07 -0.62
N THR A 208 17.63 9.08 -1.02
CA THR A 208 17.38 10.46 -0.61
C THR A 208 16.30 11.03 -1.51
N TYR A 209 15.12 11.20 -0.92
CA TYR A 209 14.01 11.85 -1.58
C TYR A 209 14.09 13.37 -1.39
N THR A 210 14.06 14.11 -2.50
CA THR A 210 13.90 15.57 -2.46
C THR A 210 12.43 15.94 -2.66
N PRO A 211 11.77 16.64 -1.72
CA PRO A 211 10.37 17.08 -1.85
C PRO A 211 10.02 17.71 -3.20
N GLY A 212 10.91 18.49 -3.80
CA GLY A 212 10.67 19.12 -5.11
C GLY A 212 10.68 18.17 -6.31
N ALA A 213 11.29 16.97 -6.19
CA ALA A 213 11.52 16.07 -7.32
C ALA A 213 10.29 15.25 -7.73
N VAL A 214 9.27 15.14 -6.87
CA VAL A 214 8.05 14.39 -7.19
C VAL A 214 6.91 15.36 -7.50
N PRO A 215 6.31 15.29 -8.68
CA PRO A 215 5.28 16.24 -9.06
C PRO A 215 4.00 16.03 -8.24
N PRO A 216 3.18 17.06 -8.00
CA PRO A 216 2.08 17.00 -7.04
C PRO A 216 1.05 15.89 -7.32
N GLU A 217 0.82 15.54 -8.58
CA GLU A 217 -0.10 14.50 -9.03
C GLU A 217 0.33 13.08 -8.62
N LYS A 218 1.62 12.86 -8.32
CA LYS A 218 2.16 11.59 -7.83
C LYS A 218 2.20 11.51 -6.30
N ARG A 219 1.70 12.54 -5.59
CA ARG A 219 1.69 12.60 -4.12
C ARG A 219 0.33 12.18 -3.58
N THR A 220 0.32 11.23 -2.65
CA THR A 220 -0.90 10.75 -2.00
C THR A 220 -1.01 11.39 -0.63
N MET A 221 -1.89 12.38 -0.49
CA MET A 221 -2.18 12.94 0.82
C MET A 221 -2.94 11.91 1.66
N ILE A 222 -2.33 11.46 2.75
CA ILE A 222 -3.01 10.64 3.76
C ILE A 222 -3.52 11.58 4.83
N ARG A 223 -4.85 11.71 4.88
CA ARG A 223 -5.52 12.43 5.95
C ARG A 223 -5.84 11.45 7.05
N LEU A 224 -5.04 11.47 8.11
CA LEU A 224 -5.48 10.85 9.34
C LEU A 224 -6.54 11.75 9.97
N PRO A 225 -7.71 11.21 10.35
CA PRO A 225 -8.67 11.99 11.13
C PRO A 225 -7.98 12.45 12.41
N PRO A 226 -8.31 13.66 12.93
CA PRO A 226 -7.77 14.09 14.21
C PRO A 226 -8.04 13.01 15.26
N LEU A 227 -7.00 12.64 16.01
CA LEU A 227 -7.12 11.74 17.16
C LEU A 227 -8.20 12.35 18.08
N ARG A 228 -9.27 11.59 18.31
CA ARG A 228 -10.36 11.98 19.21
C ARG A 228 -10.03 11.61 20.65
#